data_AF-A0A6B2UH37-F1
#
_entry.id   AF-A0A6B2UH37-F1
#
_cell.length_a   1.000
_cell.length_b   1.000
_cell.length_c   1.000
_cell.angle_alpha   90.00
_cell.angle_beta   90.00
_cell.angle_gamma   90.00
#
_symmetry.space_group_name_H-M   'P 1'
#
loop_
_entity.id
_entity.type
_entity.pdbx_description
1 polymer ?
#
loop_
_entity_poly.entity_id
_entity_poly.type
_entity_poly.pdbx_seq_one_letter_code
_entity_poly.pdbx_strand_id
1 'polypeptide(L)'
;GLLAHPVHAAGAGAAAPVAAWLVCPVADVDAARADTVALGLAVLEPFIRSWLAGERTRADHEAAARERLLEEIAAGRDTISRATVERAVSLGWRLQDWHVGLHVRCGGTAAAEPPGAVRARVAEELAREGVRVQVVADREGGWAAWTSSV
;
A
#
# COMPACT_ATOMS: atom_id res chain seq x y z
N GLY A 1 -5.47 -16.03 -26.48
CA GLY A 1 -4.09 -15.56 -26.23
C GLY A 1 -4.10 -14.43 -25.22
N LEU A 2 -2.94 -14.11 -24.66
CA LEU A 2 -2.75 -13.00 -23.72
C LEU A 2 -1.60 -12.13 -24.24
N LEU A 3 -1.82 -10.83 -24.37
CA LEU A 3 -0.75 -9.86 -24.63
C LEU A 3 -0.45 -9.10 -23.35
N ALA A 4 0.82 -9.06 -22.96
CA ALA A 4 1.27 -8.40 -21.75
C ALA A 4 2.39 -7.41 -22.09
N HIS A 5 2.32 -6.22 -21.50
CA HIS A 5 3.35 -5.19 -21.62
C HIS A 5 3.80 -4.76 -20.21
N PRO A 6 5.11 -4.78 -19.89
CA PRO A 6 5.59 -4.40 -18.58
C PRO A 6 5.45 -2.89 -18.36
N VAL A 7 5.04 -2.48 -17.17
CA VAL A 7 5.11 -1.09 -16.71
C VAL A 7 6.24 -0.99 -15.71
N HIS A 8 7.25 -0.20 -16.02
CA HIS A 8 8.41 -0.05 -15.17
C HIS A 8 8.17 0.97 -14.05
N ALA A 9 8.77 0.75 -12.88
CA ALA A 9 8.77 1.75 -11.82
C ALA A 9 9.41 3.06 -12.31
N ALA A 10 8.94 4.20 -11.80
CA ALA A 10 9.57 5.47 -12.09
C ALA A 10 10.98 5.53 -11.46
N GLY A 11 11.99 5.82 -12.26
CA GLY A 11 13.39 5.87 -11.83
C GLY A 11 14.35 6.05 -12.99
N ALA A 12 15.55 6.58 -12.73
CA ALA A 12 16.56 6.85 -13.75
C ALA A 12 17.39 5.59 -14.04
N GLY A 13 17.08 4.89 -15.13
CA GLY A 13 17.95 3.87 -15.70
C GLY A 13 17.23 2.75 -16.45
N ALA A 14 17.94 2.12 -17.39
CA ALA A 14 17.44 1.02 -18.23
C ALA A 14 17.09 -0.29 -17.47
N ALA A 15 17.20 -0.30 -16.14
CA ALA A 15 17.03 -1.47 -15.28
C ALA A 15 15.94 -1.28 -14.20
N ALA A 16 15.01 -0.34 -14.38
CA ALA A 16 13.91 -0.15 -13.42
C ALA A 16 13.06 -1.43 -13.31
N PRO A 17 12.74 -1.89 -12.08
CA PRO A 17 11.95 -3.11 -11.90
C PRO A 17 10.54 -2.94 -12.48
N VAL A 18 9.92 -4.06 -12.87
CA VAL A 18 8.54 -4.07 -13.34
C VAL A 18 7.61 -3.85 -12.14
N ALA A 19 6.89 -2.72 -12.14
CA ALA A 19 5.96 -2.36 -11.08
C ALA A 19 4.57 -2.98 -11.30
N ALA A 20 4.16 -3.14 -12.57
CA ALA A 20 2.89 -3.73 -12.96
C ALA A 20 2.95 -4.30 -14.39
N TRP A 21 1.90 -5.01 -14.79
CA TRP A 21 1.73 -5.51 -16.15
C TRP A 21 0.42 -4.98 -16.74
N LEU A 22 0.46 -4.42 -17.94
CA LEU A 22 -0.74 -4.18 -18.73
C LEU A 22 -1.06 -5.44 -19.50
N VAL A 23 -2.25 -5.98 -19.28
CA VAL A 23 -2.64 -7.29 -19.81
C VAL A 23 -3.92 -7.15 -20.62
N CYS A 24 -3.88 -7.60 -21.86
CA CYS A 24 -5.03 -7.64 -22.76
C CYS A 24 -5.33 -9.10 -23.15
N PRO A 25 -6.45 -9.67 -22.69
CA PRO A 25 -6.95 -10.93 -23.22
C PRO A 25 -7.35 -10.74 -24.69
N VAL A 26 -6.82 -11.57 -25.57
CA VAL A 26 -7.10 -11.53 -27.01
C VAL A 26 -7.65 -12.88 -27.48
N ALA A 27 -8.87 -12.90 -28.02
CA ALA A 27 -9.46 -14.07 -28.66
C ALA A 27 -9.37 -13.93 -30.18
N ASP A 28 -8.95 -14.99 -30.88
CA ASP A 28 -8.92 -15.08 -32.35
C ASP A 28 -8.30 -13.85 -33.05
N VAL A 29 -7.09 -13.48 -32.60
CA VAL A 29 -6.34 -12.33 -33.11
C VAL A 29 -5.29 -12.79 -34.11
N ASP A 30 -5.31 -12.22 -35.32
CA ASP A 30 -4.23 -12.34 -36.29
C ASP A 30 -3.00 -11.49 -35.91
N ALA A 31 -1.88 -11.69 -36.60
CA ALA A 31 -0.62 -11.02 -36.29
C ALA A 31 -0.74 -9.48 -36.36
N ALA A 32 -1.44 -8.92 -37.36
CA ALA A 32 -1.57 -7.48 -37.52
C ALA A 32 -2.37 -6.82 -36.38
N ARG A 33 -3.44 -7.49 -35.92
CA ARG A 33 -4.21 -7.04 -34.78
C ARG A 33 -3.44 -7.22 -33.46
N ALA A 34 -2.61 -8.26 -33.33
CA ALA A 34 -1.71 -8.43 -32.18
C ALA A 34 -0.70 -7.28 -32.09
N ASP A 35 -0.07 -6.90 -33.21
CA ASP A 35 0.88 -5.78 -33.27
C ASP A 35 0.23 -4.45 -32.91
N THR A 36 -1.01 -4.24 -33.38
CA THR A 36 -1.79 -3.04 -33.03
C THR A 36 -2.08 -2.97 -31.53
N VAL A 37 -2.47 -4.09 -30.92
CA VAL A 37 -2.69 -4.15 -29.46
C VAL A 37 -1.37 -3.93 -28.71
N ALA A 38 -0.28 -4.54 -29.15
CA ALA A 38 1.04 -4.36 -28.55
C ALA A 38 1.49 -2.89 -28.59
N LEU A 39 1.28 -2.21 -29.72
CA LEU A 39 1.54 -0.77 -29.87
C LEU A 39 0.65 0.05 -28.92
N GLY A 40 -0.64 -0.27 -28.83
CA GLY A 40 -1.56 0.39 -27.90
C GLY A 40 -1.13 0.27 -26.45
N LEU A 41 -0.71 -0.93 -26.02
CA LEU A 41 -0.18 -1.16 -24.67
C LEU A 41 1.11 -0.35 -24.41
N ALA A 42 2.01 -0.29 -25.40
CA ALA A 42 3.23 0.51 -25.30
C ALA A 42 2.94 2.02 -25.21
N VAL A 43 1.93 2.51 -25.94
CA VAL A 43 1.50 3.91 -25.86
C VAL A 43 0.89 4.25 -24.50
N LEU A 44 0.19 3.31 -23.86
CA LEU A 44 -0.42 3.50 -22.53
C LEU A 44 0.60 3.43 -21.38
N GLU A 45 1.68 2.67 -21.55
CA GLU A 45 2.73 2.47 -20.53
C GLU A 45 3.16 3.75 -19.79
N PRO A 46 3.55 4.86 -20.45
CA PRO A 46 4.04 6.04 -19.76
C PRO A 46 2.98 6.71 -18.87
N PHE A 47 1.70 6.65 -19.25
CA PHE A 47 0.60 7.21 -18.48
C PHE A 47 0.34 6.39 -17.23
N ILE A 48 0.31 5.06 -17.36
CA ILE A 48 0.13 4.16 -16.23
C ILE A 48 1.32 4.22 -15.28
N ARG A 49 2.56 4.28 -15.80
CA ARG A 49 3.76 4.50 -14.99
C ARG A 49 3.68 5.80 -14.19
N SER A 50 3.29 6.91 -14.84
CA SER A 50 3.16 8.21 -14.16
C SER A 50 2.10 8.17 -13.08
N TRP A 51 0.94 7.55 -13.36
CA TRP A 51 -0.12 7.37 -12.39
C TRP A 51 0.32 6.52 -11.19
N LEU A 52 0.97 5.37 -11.43
CA LEU A 52 1.51 4.51 -10.38
C LEU A 52 2.56 5.21 -9.51
N ALA A 53 3.42 6.04 -10.11
CA ALA A 53 4.40 6.84 -9.38
C ALA A 53 3.72 7.88 -8.46
N GLY A 54 2.66 8.52 -8.95
CA GLY A 54 1.84 9.43 -8.17
C GLY A 54 1.15 8.73 -6.99
N GLU A 55 0.53 7.58 -7.25
CA GLU A 55 -0.11 6.76 -6.22
C GLU A 55 0.87 6.28 -5.16
N ARG A 56 2.08 5.87 -5.58
CA ARG A 56 3.14 5.48 -4.65
C ARG A 56 3.57 6.64 -3.75
N THR A 57 3.82 7.81 -4.35
CA THR A 57 4.18 9.03 -3.63
C THR A 57 3.09 9.42 -2.63
N ARG A 58 1.82 9.34 -3.04
CA ARG A 58 0.66 9.59 -2.17
C ARG A 58 0.62 8.62 -1.00
N ALA A 59 0.77 7.32 -1.27
CA ALA A 59 0.78 6.28 -0.23
C ALA A 59 1.94 6.46 0.76
N ASP A 60 3.14 6.81 0.28
CA ASP A 60 4.31 7.06 1.12
C ASP A 60 4.11 8.30 2.01
N HIS A 61 3.54 9.39 1.47
CA HIS A 61 3.16 10.56 2.27
C HIS A 61 2.11 10.26 3.33
N GLU A 62 1.10 9.45 2.98
CA GLU A 62 0.03 9.04 3.89
C GLU A 62 0.57 8.18 5.03
N ALA A 63 1.48 7.25 4.73
CA ALA A 63 2.17 6.45 5.73
C ALA A 63 3.03 7.33 6.66
N ALA A 64 3.83 8.24 6.11
CA ALA A 64 4.64 9.16 6.92
C ALA A 64 3.79 10.13 7.77
N ALA A 65 2.59 10.49 7.33
CA ALA A 65 1.65 11.29 8.12
C ALA A 65 1.09 10.49 9.31
N ARG A 66 0.68 9.23 9.07
CA ARG A 66 0.20 8.32 10.13
C ARG A 66 1.28 8.03 11.15
N GLU A 67 2.50 7.74 10.72
CA GLU A 67 3.62 7.44 11.60
C GLU A 67 3.92 8.61 12.55
N ARG A 68 4.08 9.83 12.00
CA ARG A 68 4.30 11.04 12.81
C ARG A 68 3.16 11.28 13.81
N LEU A 69 1.90 11.08 13.38
CA LEU A 69 0.77 11.25 14.27
C LEU A 69 0.79 10.23 15.42
N LEU A 70 1.14 8.97 15.13
CA LEU A 70 1.28 7.95 16.17
C LEU A 70 2.36 8.32 17.19
N GLU A 71 3.51 8.82 16.72
CA GLU A 71 4.59 9.29 17.60
C GLU A 71 4.14 10.45 18.49
N GLU A 72 3.42 11.42 17.94
CA GLU A 72 2.86 12.54 18.70
C GLU A 72 1.84 12.07 19.76
N ILE A 73 0.94 11.15 19.40
CA ILE A 73 -0.03 10.55 20.33
C ILE A 73 0.69 9.79 21.45
N ALA A 74 1.68 8.97 21.11
CA ALA A 74 2.47 8.21 22.08
C ALA A 74 3.28 9.12 23.02
N ALA A 75 3.78 10.25 22.51
CA ALA A 75 4.51 11.23 23.31
C ALA A 75 3.61 12.04 24.25
N GLY A 76 2.35 12.29 23.85
CA GLY A 76 1.39 13.11 24.60
C GLY A 76 1.04 12.60 26.00
N ARG A 77 1.24 11.29 26.26
CA ARG A 77 0.90 10.61 27.53
C ARG A 77 -0.47 11.03 28.08
N ASP A 78 -0.51 11.98 29.01
CA ASP A 78 -1.73 12.40 29.72
C ASP A 78 -2.50 13.53 29.02
N THR A 79 -1.89 14.25 28.08
CA THR A 79 -2.55 15.36 27.38
C THR A 79 -2.21 15.38 25.89
N ILE A 80 -3.25 15.38 25.06
CA ILE A 80 -3.12 15.48 23.60
C ILE A 80 -3.75 16.79 23.15
N SER A 81 -3.05 17.52 22.29
CA SER A 81 -3.57 18.78 21.76
C SER A 81 -4.79 18.55 20.87
N ARG A 82 -5.72 19.51 20.86
CA ARG A 82 -6.91 19.48 19.99
C ARG A 82 -6.56 19.26 18.52
N ALA A 83 -5.50 19.91 18.03
CA ALA A 83 -5.03 19.76 16.65
C ALA A 83 -4.57 18.33 16.32
N THR A 84 -4.09 17.56 17.30
CA THR A 84 -3.71 16.15 17.13
C THR A 84 -4.95 15.26 17.08
N VAL A 85 -5.94 15.53 17.92
CA VAL A 85 -7.24 14.84 17.88
C VAL A 85 -7.94 15.06 16.54
N GLU A 86 -7.98 16.30 16.04
CA GLU A 86 -8.60 16.63 14.76
C GLU A 86 -7.90 15.92 13.58
N ARG A 87 -6.56 15.83 13.59
CA ARG A 87 -5.79 15.07 12.59
C ARG A 87 -6.00 13.56 12.70
N ALA A 88 -6.15 13.03 13.91
CA ALA A 88 -6.47 11.62 14.11
C ALA A 88 -7.84 11.28 13.51
N VAL A 89 -8.86 12.10 13.80
CA VAL A 89 -10.21 11.91 13.28
C VAL A 89 -10.24 11.99 11.75
N SER A 90 -9.49 12.90 11.13
CA SER A 90 -9.43 13.00 9.65
C SER A 90 -8.77 11.77 8.99
N LEU A 91 -7.92 11.05 9.71
CA LEU A 91 -7.34 9.76 9.29
C LEU A 91 -8.19 8.55 9.71
N GLY A 92 -9.37 8.78 10.30
CA GLY A 92 -10.29 7.74 10.76
C GLY A 92 -9.91 7.14 12.12
N TRP A 93 -9.00 7.77 12.87
CA TRP A 93 -8.65 7.39 14.22
C TRP A 93 -9.54 8.14 15.20
N ARG A 94 -10.43 7.39 15.85
CA ARG A 94 -11.17 7.84 17.01
C ARG A 94 -10.25 7.72 18.22
N LEU A 95 -10.09 8.78 19.02
CA LEU A 95 -9.19 8.84 20.19
C LEU A 95 -9.92 8.94 21.54
N GLN A 96 -11.24 8.84 21.55
CA GLN A 96 -12.05 9.10 22.75
C GLN A 96 -12.20 7.91 23.70
N ASP A 97 -11.79 6.72 23.28
CA ASP A 97 -11.99 5.46 23.99
C ASP A 97 -10.66 4.71 24.14
N TRP A 98 -10.65 3.37 24.13
CA TRP A 98 -9.40 2.62 24.17
C TRP A 98 -8.81 2.42 22.78
N HIS A 99 -7.48 2.40 22.75
CA HIS A 99 -6.68 2.20 21.55
C HIS A 99 -5.59 1.18 21.80
N VAL A 100 -5.26 0.41 20.77
CA VAL A 100 -4.18 -0.57 20.83
C VAL A 100 -3.24 -0.35 19.66
N GLY A 101 -1.97 -0.12 19.99
CA GLY A 101 -0.86 -0.22 19.07
C GLY A 101 -0.38 -1.67 19.00
N LEU A 102 -0.27 -2.21 17.78
CA LEU A 102 0.20 -3.55 17.50
C LEU A 102 1.52 -3.45 16.73
N HIS A 103 2.56 -4.12 17.20
CA HIS A 103 3.79 -4.30 16.43
C HIS A 103 3.89 -5.76 15.99
N VAL A 104 3.78 -5.99 14.68
CA VAL A 104 3.83 -7.33 14.11
C VAL A 104 5.22 -7.56 13.53
N ARG A 105 5.89 -8.61 13.99
CA ARG A 105 7.21 -9.02 13.49
C ARG A 105 7.06 -10.30 12.68
N CYS A 106 7.64 -10.32 11.49
CA CYS A 106 7.73 -11.52 10.68
C CYS A 106 8.96 -12.32 11.12
N GLY A 107 8.74 -13.43 11.83
CA GLY A 107 9.80 -14.36 12.19
C GLY A 107 10.09 -15.35 11.06
N GLY A 108 11.32 -15.38 10.57
CA GLY A 108 11.82 -16.44 9.69
C GLY A 108 11.83 -16.13 8.20
N THR A 109 12.59 -16.94 7.48
CA THR A 109 12.86 -16.92 6.03
C THR A 109 11.62 -17.26 5.21
N ALA A 110 10.54 -16.49 5.33
CA ALA A 110 9.41 -16.57 4.43
C ALA A 110 9.79 -15.92 3.09
N ALA A 111 10.74 -16.53 2.38
CA ALA A 111 11.18 -16.11 1.06
C ALA A 111 10.09 -16.30 -0.03
N ALA A 112 8.90 -16.76 0.34
CA ALA A 112 7.83 -17.11 -0.60
C ALA A 112 6.69 -16.08 -0.66
N GLU A 113 6.46 -15.28 0.38
CA GLU A 113 5.28 -14.40 0.44
C GLU A 113 5.70 -12.92 0.48
N PRO A 114 5.21 -12.07 -0.44
CA PRO A 114 5.45 -10.64 -0.36
C PRO A 114 4.97 -10.09 0.99
N PRO A 115 5.72 -9.19 1.66
CA PRO A 115 5.33 -8.64 2.96
C PRO A 115 3.89 -8.07 2.99
N GLY A 116 3.46 -7.47 1.89
CA GLY A 116 2.10 -6.95 1.73
C GLY A 116 1.00 -8.02 1.78
N ALA A 117 1.27 -9.25 1.33
CA ALA A 117 0.32 -10.36 1.35
C ALA A 117 0.13 -10.90 2.78
N VAL A 118 1.23 -11.08 3.52
CA VAL A 118 1.17 -11.47 4.94
C VAL A 118 0.38 -10.43 5.74
N ARG A 119 0.64 -9.14 5.50
CA ARG A 119 -0.06 -8.03 6.13
C ARG A 119 -1.56 -8.04 5.83
N ALA A 120 -1.94 -8.24 4.56
CA ALA A 120 -3.33 -8.31 4.16
C ALA A 120 -4.06 -9.48 4.84
N ARG A 121 -3.44 -10.67 4.87
CA ARG A 121 -3.98 -11.84 5.56
C ARG A 121 -4.20 -11.58 7.05
N VAL A 122 -3.20 -11.05 7.76
CA VAL A 122 -3.35 -10.73 9.20
C VAL A 122 -4.47 -9.72 9.45
N ALA A 123 -4.56 -8.68 8.62
CA ALA A 123 -5.64 -7.70 8.73
C ALA A 123 -7.03 -8.33 8.49
N GLU A 124 -7.13 -9.26 7.55
CA GLU A 124 -8.38 -9.97 7.25
C GLU A 124 -8.79 -10.90 8.40
N GLU A 125 -7.87 -11.68 8.96
CA GLU A 125 -8.16 -12.54 10.12
C GLU A 125 -8.63 -11.73 11.33
N LEU A 126 -7.93 -10.62 11.64
CA LEU A 126 -8.35 -9.72 12.72
C LEU A 126 -9.73 -9.13 12.46
N ALA A 127 -10.04 -8.77 11.22
CA ALA A 127 -11.35 -8.24 10.86
C ALA A 127 -12.48 -9.27 11.03
N ARG A 128 -12.21 -10.57 10.79
CA ARG A 128 -13.18 -11.66 11.05
C ARG A 128 -13.50 -11.80 12.53
N GLU A 129 -12.53 -11.52 13.39
CA GLU A 129 -12.71 -11.44 14.84
C GLU A 129 -13.26 -10.07 15.32
N GLY A 130 -13.67 -9.20 14.40
CA GLY A 130 -14.24 -7.89 14.72
C GLY A 130 -13.21 -6.78 15.00
N VAL A 131 -11.92 -7.05 14.82
CA VAL A 131 -10.83 -6.09 15.06
C VAL A 131 -10.36 -5.49 13.75
N ARG A 132 -10.77 -4.25 13.47
CA ARG A 132 -10.29 -3.51 12.30
C ARG A 132 -8.99 -2.80 12.62
N VAL A 133 -7.91 -3.23 11.98
CA VAL A 133 -6.59 -2.62 12.12
C VAL A 133 -6.27 -1.70 10.96
N GLN A 134 -5.59 -0.60 11.26
CA GLN A 134 -5.01 0.30 10.29
C GLN A 134 -3.49 0.20 10.35
N VAL A 135 -2.84 -0.04 9.21
CA VAL A 135 -1.38 -0.07 9.14
C VAL A 135 -0.86 1.36 9.25
N VAL A 136 0.07 1.58 10.16
CA VAL A 136 0.60 2.91 10.47
C VAL A 136 1.96 3.12 9.82
N ALA A 137 2.82 2.12 9.89
CA ALA A 137 4.17 2.18 9.34
C ALA A 137 4.68 0.79 8.99
N ASP A 138 5.43 0.68 7.89
CA ASP A 138 6.28 -0.47 7.65
C ASP A 138 7.59 -0.27 8.44
N ARG A 139 8.06 -1.32 9.12
CA ARG A 139 9.27 -1.29 9.97
C ARG A 139 10.22 -2.42 9.54
N GLU A 140 11.49 -2.33 9.93
CA GLU A 140 12.44 -3.38 9.58
C GLU A 140 11.98 -4.74 10.17
N GLY A 141 11.72 -5.71 9.29
CA GLY A 141 11.24 -7.04 9.67
C GLY A 141 9.78 -7.12 10.13
N GLY A 142 8.95 -6.09 9.86
CA GLY A 142 7.57 -6.08 10.34
C GLY A 142 6.76 -4.84 9.96
N TRP A 143 5.65 -4.61 10.68
CA TRP A 143 4.86 -3.38 10.55
C TRP A 143 4.19 -3.02 11.89
N ALA A 144 3.86 -1.74 12.02
CA ALA A 144 3.04 -1.23 13.10
C ALA A 144 1.60 -1.06 12.61
N ALA A 145 0.63 -1.41 13.47
CA ALA A 145 -0.78 -1.23 13.23
C ALA A 145 -1.47 -0.59 14.43
N TRP A 146 -2.61 0.02 14.18
CA TRP A 146 -3.43 0.72 15.17
C TRP A 146 -4.87 0.26 15.07
N THR A 147 -5.52 0.11 16.21
CA THR A 147 -6.97 -0.07 16.27
C THR A 147 -7.54 0.75 17.43
N SER A 148 -8.76 1.24 17.23
CA SER A 148 -9.56 1.93 18.22
C SER A 148 -10.83 1.13 18.43
N SER A 149 -11.41 1.18 19.63
CA SER A 149 -12.79 0.72 19.77
C SER A 149 -13.71 1.49 18.83
N VAL A 150 -14.64 0.76 18.22
CA VAL A 150 -15.64 1.29 17.28
C VAL A 150 -16.73 2.07 18.00
#